data_AF-A0A9W7D980-F1
#
_entry.id   AF-A0A9W7D980-F1
#
_cell.length_a   1.000
_cell.length_b   1.000
_cell.length_c   1.000
_cell.angle_alpha   90.00
_cell.angle_beta   90.00
_cell.angle_gamma   90.00
#
_symmetry.space_group_name_H-M   'P 1'
#
loop_
_entity.id
_entity.type
_entity.pdbx_description
1 polymer ?
#
loop_
_entity_poly.entity_id
_entity_poly.type
_entity_poly.pdbx_seq_one_letter_code
_entity_poly.pdbx_strand_id
1 'polypeptide(L)'
;MRKSLFETIVAALVADESCNYFQQRLDATGLPGFLPEQKVTCALRMLAYASSADQMDELMRMAESTALETLKVFCCSIRRLYGSEYLRKPTKNDLEALLDENEGREFPGMIGSLDCMHWAWKNFPTAWAGAYQGKEKEPTIILEGDFGSYERVEGAPVPAG
;
A
#
# COMPACT_ATOMS: atom_id res chain seq x y z
N MET A 1 3.83 -8.29 4.88
CA MET A 1 3.58 -7.64 6.18
C MET A 1 4.34 -8.41 7.27
N ARG A 2 4.97 -7.74 8.25
CA ARG A 2 5.63 -8.41 9.38
C ARG A 2 4.57 -9.05 10.30
N LYS A 3 4.85 -10.24 10.83
CA LYS A 3 3.92 -11.00 11.68
C LYS A 3 3.50 -10.23 12.94
N SER A 4 4.45 -9.60 13.61
CA SER A 4 4.17 -8.81 14.83
C SER A 4 3.20 -7.66 14.58
N LEU A 5 3.35 -6.94 13.47
CA LEU A 5 2.43 -5.87 13.08
C LEU A 5 1.03 -6.40 12.81
N PHE A 6 0.93 -7.54 12.12
CA PHE A 6 -0.36 -8.18 11.85
C PHE A 6 -1.09 -8.54 13.15
N GLU A 7 -0.38 -9.17 14.10
CA GLU A 7 -0.95 -9.54 15.40
C GLU A 7 -1.40 -8.30 16.21
N THR A 8 -0.63 -7.21 16.18
CA THR A 8 -1.02 -5.94 16.81
C THR A 8 -2.30 -5.38 16.20
N ILE A 9 -2.42 -5.40 14.87
CA ILE A 9 -3.62 -4.90 14.18
C ILE A 9 -4.84 -5.75 14.55
N VAL A 10 -4.72 -7.09 14.51
CA VAL A 10 -5.81 -8.00 14.89
C VAL A 10 -6.23 -7.75 16.34
N ALA A 11 -5.28 -7.68 17.27
CA ALA A 11 -5.57 -7.44 18.68
C ALA A 11 -6.29 -6.09 18.90
N ALA A 12 -5.84 -5.02 18.23
CA ALA A 12 -6.47 -3.71 18.31
C ALA A 12 -7.91 -3.72 17.78
N LEU A 13 -8.17 -4.44 16.69
CA LEU A 13 -9.52 -4.57 16.12
C LEU A 13 -10.46 -5.43 16.97
N VAL A 14 -9.94 -6.45 17.65
CA VAL A 14 -10.74 -7.30 18.55
C VAL A 14 -11.07 -6.58 19.86
N ALA A 15 -10.14 -5.77 20.37
CA ALA A 15 -10.29 -4.98 21.60
C ALA A 15 -11.15 -3.72 21.42
N ASP A 16 -11.55 -3.40 20.18
CA ASP A 16 -12.30 -2.21 19.86
C ASP A 16 -13.76 -2.26 20.35
N GLU A 17 -14.05 -1.51 21.41
CA GLU A 17 -15.39 -1.48 22.03
C GLU A 17 -16.48 -0.96 21.09
N SER A 18 -16.12 -0.11 20.13
CA SER A 18 -17.08 0.50 19.22
C SER A 18 -17.37 -0.35 17.98
N CYS A 19 -16.56 -1.40 17.73
CA CYS A 19 -16.78 -2.32 16.63
C CYS A 19 -16.50 -3.76 17.06
N ASN A 20 -17.57 -4.50 17.30
CA ASN A 20 -17.47 -5.88 17.73
C ASN A 20 -17.45 -6.91 16.57
N TYR A 21 -17.31 -6.42 15.33
CA TYR A 21 -17.35 -7.25 14.12
C TYR A 21 -16.18 -8.23 14.03
N PHE A 22 -15.00 -7.84 14.51
CA PHE A 22 -13.79 -8.67 14.46
C PHE A 22 -13.71 -9.69 15.59
N GLN A 23 -14.58 -9.60 16.61
CA GLN A 23 -14.67 -10.63 17.64
C GLN A 23 -15.28 -11.90 17.04
N GLN A 24 -14.73 -13.06 17.39
CA GLN A 24 -15.32 -14.32 17.00
C GLN A 24 -16.63 -14.53 17.77
N ARG A 25 -17.71 -14.82 17.04
CA ARG A 25 -19.06 -14.98 17.59
C ARG A 25 -19.72 -16.20 17.00
N LEU A 26 -20.73 -16.71 17.69
CA LEU A 26 -21.57 -17.76 17.14
C LEU A 26 -22.45 -17.16 16.02
N ASP A 27 -22.57 -17.90 14.93
CA ASP A 27 -23.48 -17.58 13.85
C ASP A 27 -24.94 -17.91 14.22
N ALA A 28 -25.87 -17.62 13.32
CA ALA A 28 -27.29 -17.89 13.53
C ALA A 28 -27.63 -19.38 13.70
N THR A 29 -26.72 -20.28 13.34
CA THR A 29 -26.85 -21.74 13.51
C THR A 29 -26.19 -22.26 14.79
N GLY A 30 -25.54 -21.37 15.56
CA GLY A 30 -24.81 -21.71 16.78
C GLY A 30 -23.40 -22.23 16.55
N LEU A 31 -22.88 -22.14 15.32
CA LEU A 31 -21.49 -22.51 15.00
C LEU A 31 -20.55 -21.33 15.18
N PRO A 32 -19.27 -21.54 15.52
CA PRO A 32 -18.29 -20.46 15.55
C PRO A 32 -18.15 -19.82 14.17
N GLY A 33 -18.41 -18.52 14.08
CA GLY A 33 -18.18 -17.73 12.87
C GLY A 33 -16.68 -17.56 12.56
N PHE A 34 -16.40 -16.83 11.47
CA PHE A 34 -15.04 -16.58 11.00
C PHE A 34 -14.13 -16.00 12.08
N LEU A 35 -12.88 -16.50 12.09
CA LEU A 35 -11.83 -16.03 12.97
C LEU A 35 -11.47 -14.56 12.66
N PRO A 36 -11.05 -13.77 13.68
CA PRO A 36 -10.59 -12.40 13.48
C PRO A 36 -9.47 -12.30 12.43
N GLU A 37 -8.51 -13.23 12.47
CA GLU A 37 -7.38 -13.29 11.56
C GLU A 37 -7.82 -13.55 10.12
N GLN A 38 -8.84 -14.39 9.92
CA GLN A 38 -9.41 -14.65 8.59
C GLN A 38 -10.05 -13.40 8.01
N LYS A 39 -10.83 -12.67 8.83
CA LYS A 39 -11.47 -11.41 8.43
C LYS A 39 -10.44 -10.34 8.05
N VAL A 40 -9.43 -10.15 8.90
CA VAL A 40 -8.36 -9.18 8.65
C VAL A 40 -7.54 -9.57 7.43
N THR A 41 -7.24 -10.86 7.24
CA THR A 41 -6.51 -11.33 6.06
C THR A 41 -7.31 -11.12 4.78
N CYS A 42 -8.62 -11.37 4.81
CA CYS A 42 -9.52 -11.09 3.68
C CYS A 42 -9.42 -9.61 3.27
N ALA A 43 -9.60 -8.68 4.22
CA ALA A 43 -9.53 -7.25 3.93
C ALA A 43 -8.15 -6.83 3.40
N LEU A 44 -7.06 -7.32 4.00
CA LEU A 44 -5.70 -7.00 3.56
C LEU A 44 -5.41 -7.53 2.15
N ARG A 45 -5.89 -8.72 1.79
CA ARG A 45 -5.69 -9.27 0.44
C ARG A 45 -6.46 -8.46 -0.60
N MET A 46 -7.70 -8.08 -0.31
CA MET A 46 -8.50 -7.23 -1.18
C MET A 46 -7.85 -5.86 -1.40
N LEU A 47 -7.25 -5.27 -0.36
CA LEU A 47 -6.55 -3.98 -0.45
C LEU A 47 -5.20 -4.08 -1.17
N ALA A 48 -4.39 -5.11 -0.89
CA ALA A 48 -3.03 -5.21 -1.40
C ALA A 48 -2.96 -5.67 -2.87
N TYR A 49 -3.86 -6.58 -3.27
CA TYR A 49 -3.81 -7.21 -4.59
C TYR A 49 -4.96 -6.80 -5.50
N ALA A 50 -5.81 -5.85 -5.06
CA ALA A 50 -7.07 -5.53 -5.72
C ALA A 50 -7.92 -6.79 -6.03
N SER A 51 -7.83 -7.81 -5.17
CA SER A 51 -8.55 -9.07 -5.36
C SER A 51 -10.05 -8.84 -5.36
N SER A 52 -10.77 -9.53 -6.25
CA SER A 52 -12.23 -9.49 -6.24
C SER A 52 -12.78 -10.14 -4.97
N ALA A 53 -13.96 -9.69 -4.53
CA ALA A 53 -14.64 -10.31 -3.41
C ALA A 53 -15.03 -11.78 -3.71
N ASP A 54 -15.29 -12.09 -4.98
CA ASP A 54 -15.58 -13.46 -5.46
C ASP A 54 -14.38 -14.40 -5.27
N GLN A 55 -13.15 -13.93 -5.54
CA GLN A 55 -11.93 -14.70 -5.27
C GLN A 55 -11.74 -15.05 -3.78
N MET A 56 -12.40 -14.32 -2.87
CA MET A 56 -12.29 -14.59 -1.44
C MET A 56 -13.10 -15.82 -1.01
N ASP A 57 -14.09 -16.25 -1.79
CA ASP A 57 -14.77 -17.51 -1.54
C ASP A 57 -13.84 -18.70 -1.79
N GLU A 58 -13.06 -18.66 -2.88
CA GLU A 58 -12.10 -19.72 -3.19
C GLU A 58 -10.96 -19.81 -2.16
N LEU A 59 -10.44 -18.65 -1.72
CA LEU A 59 -9.27 -18.56 -0.85
C LEU A 59 -9.60 -18.74 0.64
N MET A 60 -10.72 -18.19 1.09
CA MET A 60 -11.07 -18.07 2.52
C MET A 60 -12.44 -18.69 2.86
N ARG A 61 -13.17 -19.23 1.87
CA ARG A 61 -14.55 -19.74 2.03
C ARG A 61 -15.47 -18.68 2.62
N MET A 62 -15.27 -17.43 2.17
CA MET A 62 -16.03 -16.28 2.62
C MET A 62 -16.86 -15.75 1.46
N ALA A 63 -18.18 -15.72 1.65
CA ALA A 63 -19.10 -15.22 0.64
C ALA A 63 -18.79 -13.77 0.26
N GLU A 64 -19.03 -13.42 -1.00
CA GLU A 64 -18.73 -12.10 -1.57
C GLU A 64 -19.27 -10.95 -0.70
N SER A 65 -20.52 -11.04 -0.26
CA SER A 65 -21.17 -10.05 0.59
C SER A 65 -20.46 -9.86 1.93
N THR A 66 -20.03 -10.97 2.55
CA THR A 66 -19.27 -10.96 3.81
C THR A 66 -17.86 -10.41 3.62
N ALA A 67 -17.21 -10.72 2.50
CA ALA A 67 -15.88 -10.19 2.17
C ALA A 67 -15.93 -8.66 1.97
N LEU A 68 -16.92 -8.16 1.22
CA LEU A 68 -17.13 -6.72 1.02
C LEU A 68 -17.48 -5.98 2.33
N GLU A 69 -18.35 -6.58 3.15
CA GLU A 69 -18.67 -6.02 4.46
C GLU A 69 -17.44 -5.99 5.37
N THR A 70 -16.67 -7.08 5.41
CA THR A 70 -15.42 -7.17 6.17
C THR A 70 -14.44 -6.09 5.76
N LEU A 71 -14.26 -5.87 4.46
CA LEU A 71 -13.40 -4.81 3.93
C LEU A 71 -13.87 -3.43 4.38
N LYS A 72 -15.17 -3.14 4.26
CA LYS A 72 -15.75 -1.85 4.66
C LYS A 72 -15.54 -1.59 6.15
N VAL A 73 -15.89 -2.57 7.00
CA VAL A 73 -15.76 -2.45 8.45
C VAL A 73 -14.29 -2.34 8.86
N PHE A 74 -13.39 -3.08 8.19
CA PHE A 74 -11.94 -2.98 8.38
C PHE A 74 -11.44 -1.56 8.12
N CYS A 75 -11.74 -0.99 6.94
CA CYS A 75 -11.30 0.36 6.58
C CYS A 75 -11.82 1.42 7.55
N CYS A 76 -13.10 1.33 7.96
CA CYS A 76 -13.67 2.23 8.95
C CYS A 76 -12.98 2.13 10.32
N SER A 77 -12.69 0.91 10.76
CA SER A 77 -12.06 0.64 12.06
C SER A 77 -10.60 1.08 12.07
N ILE A 78 -9.82 0.75 11.02
CA ILE A 78 -8.44 1.21 10.87
C ILE A 78 -8.36 2.74 10.86
N ARG A 79 -9.22 3.41 10.08
CA ARG A 79 -9.25 4.88 10.06
C ARG A 79 -9.57 5.46 11.43
N ARG A 80 -10.43 4.81 12.22
CA ARG A 80 -10.79 5.28 13.56
C ARG A 80 -9.68 5.04 14.59
N LEU A 81 -9.07 3.86 14.59
CA LEU A 81 -8.03 3.47 15.54
C LEU A 81 -6.70 4.18 15.26
N TYR A 82 -6.32 4.25 13.99
CA TYR A 82 -4.99 4.69 13.57
C TYR A 82 -4.99 6.03 12.83
N GLY A 83 -6.16 6.58 12.48
CA GLY A 83 -6.23 7.79 11.66
C GLY A 83 -5.68 9.03 12.34
N SER A 84 -5.80 9.16 13.66
CA SER A 84 -5.22 10.28 14.40
C SER A 84 -3.69 10.29 14.35
N GLU A 85 -3.07 9.11 14.33
CA GLU A 85 -1.61 8.95 14.36
C GLU A 85 -1.00 8.90 12.97
N TYR A 86 -1.62 8.18 12.03
CA TYR A 86 -1.03 7.86 10.71
C TYR A 86 -1.67 8.63 9.54
N LEU A 87 -2.87 9.18 9.68
CA LEU A 87 -3.52 10.01 8.63
C LEU A 87 -3.43 11.52 8.94
N ARG A 88 -2.67 11.90 9.96
CA ARG A 88 -2.37 13.31 10.27
C ARG A 88 -1.30 13.87 9.33
N LYS A 89 -1.18 15.20 9.31
CA LYS A 89 -0.05 15.86 8.65
C LYS A 89 1.26 15.47 9.36
N PRO A 90 2.34 15.18 8.62
CA PRO A 90 3.66 14.93 9.21
C PRO A 90 4.11 16.12 10.07
N THR A 91 4.66 15.83 11.24
CA THR A 91 5.31 16.82 12.10
C THR A 91 6.79 16.91 11.74
N LYS A 92 7.48 17.93 12.26
CA LYS A 92 8.93 18.07 12.07
C LYS A 92 9.69 16.82 12.55
N ASN A 93 9.26 16.24 13.68
CA ASN A 93 9.89 15.04 14.22
C ASN A 93 9.71 13.81 13.29
N ASP A 94 8.53 13.66 12.67
CA ASP A 94 8.33 12.58 11.69
C ASP A 94 9.21 12.80 10.45
N LEU A 95 9.38 14.06 10.05
CA LEU A 95 10.22 14.42 8.91
C LEU A 95 11.71 14.15 9.19
N GLU A 96 12.19 14.54 10.37
CA GLU A 96 13.56 14.28 10.82
C GLU A 96 13.81 12.77 10.91
N ALA A 97 12.90 12.00 11.50
CA ALA A 97 13.01 10.55 11.57
C ALA A 97 13.07 9.88 10.17
N LEU A 98 12.25 10.36 9.23
CA LEU A 98 12.28 9.88 7.84
C LEU A 98 13.60 10.22 7.13
N LEU A 99 14.12 11.42 7.35
CA LEU A 99 15.38 11.87 6.77
C LEU A 99 16.56 11.06 7.33
N ASP A 100 16.60 10.81 8.64
CA ASP A 100 17.63 10.00 9.29
C ASP A 100 17.58 8.55 8.79
N GLU A 101 16.39 7.97 8.64
CA GLU A 101 16.22 6.61 8.10
C GLU A 101 16.70 6.53 6.64
N ASN A 102 16.40 7.54 5.84
CA ASN A 102 16.79 7.59 4.43
C ASN A 102 18.27 7.90 4.25
N GLU A 103 18.88 8.71 5.11
CA GLU A 103 20.33 8.92 5.15
C GLU A 103 21.05 7.60 5.45
N GLY A 104 20.54 6.81 6.40
CA GLY A 104 21.05 5.46 6.67
C GLY A 104 20.89 4.46 5.51
N ARG A 105 20.01 4.76 4.54
CA ARG A 105 19.85 4.00 3.29
C ARG A 105 20.70 4.55 2.14
N GLU A 106 21.50 5.60 2.37
CA GLU A 106 22.30 6.34 1.38
C GLU A 106 21.48 7.29 0.47
N PHE A 107 20.30 7.74 0.93
CA PHE A 107 19.41 8.67 0.22
C PHE A 107 19.16 9.95 1.03
N PRO A 108 20.18 10.80 1.21
CA PRO A 108 20.07 12.01 2.02
C PRO A 108 19.06 12.98 1.42
N GLY A 109 18.17 13.53 2.27
CA GLY A 109 17.15 14.50 1.85
C GLY A 109 15.86 13.90 1.29
N MET A 110 15.76 12.56 1.17
CA MET A 110 14.55 11.89 0.69
C MET A 110 13.49 11.84 1.81
N ILE A 111 12.25 12.19 1.48
CA ILE A 111 11.12 12.26 2.44
C ILE A 111 10.05 11.20 2.12
N GLY A 112 10.14 10.51 0.98
CA GLY A 112 9.24 9.44 0.58
C GLY A 112 9.75 8.70 -0.66
N SER A 113 9.07 7.61 -1.04
CA SER A 113 9.30 6.98 -2.34
C SER A 113 8.83 7.92 -3.45
N LEU A 114 9.58 7.99 -4.54
CA LEU A 114 9.14 8.70 -5.74
C LEU A 114 7.91 8.00 -6.30
N ASP A 115 6.76 8.68 -6.25
CA ASP A 115 5.62 8.35 -7.10
C ASP A 115 6.05 8.47 -8.56
N CYS A 116 5.45 7.65 -9.42
CA CYS A 116 5.74 7.55 -10.85
C CYS A 116 5.96 8.93 -11.51
N MET A 117 7.19 9.23 -11.94
CA MET A 117 7.43 10.48 -12.66
C MET A 117 7.03 10.31 -14.12
N HIS A 118 6.03 11.09 -14.55
CA HIS A 118 5.65 11.19 -15.96
C HIS A 118 6.56 12.21 -16.64
N TRP A 119 7.46 11.75 -17.50
CA TRP A 119 8.32 12.63 -18.29
C TRP A 119 7.77 12.75 -19.71
N ALA A 120 7.41 13.97 -20.12
CA ALA A 120 7.01 14.26 -21.49
C ALA A 120 8.23 14.13 -22.42
N TRP A 121 8.24 13.11 -23.28
CA TRP A 121 9.41 12.83 -24.10
C TRP A 121 9.36 13.63 -25.40
N LYS A 122 10.13 14.71 -25.45
CA LYS A 122 10.14 15.68 -26.57
C LYS A 122 10.58 15.10 -27.93
N ASN A 123 11.34 14.00 -27.95
CA ASN A 123 11.94 13.41 -29.16
C ASN A 123 11.46 11.98 -29.40
N PHE A 124 10.16 11.75 -29.34
CA PHE A 124 9.57 10.41 -29.46
C PHE A 124 9.49 9.94 -30.94
N PRO A 125 10.01 8.73 -31.30
CA PRO A 125 9.85 8.18 -32.65
C PRO A 125 8.39 7.84 -32.95
N THR A 126 7.77 8.49 -33.94
CA THR A 126 6.33 8.37 -34.26
C THR A 126 5.81 6.93 -34.36
N ALA A 127 6.66 5.98 -34.76
CA ALA A 127 6.32 4.55 -34.90
C ALA A 127 5.92 3.86 -33.58
N TRP A 128 6.27 4.41 -32.41
CA TRP A 128 6.02 3.79 -31.10
C TRP A 128 4.91 4.51 -30.31
N ALA A 129 4.29 5.56 -30.89
CA ALA A 129 3.54 6.56 -30.13
C ALA A 129 2.26 5.98 -29.54
N GLY A 130 1.63 5.04 -30.26
CA GLY A 130 0.43 4.35 -29.78
C GLY A 130 0.64 3.46 -28.55
N ALA A 131 1.88 3.05 -28.26
CA ALA A 131 2.18 2.21 -27.10
C ALA A 131 2.39 3.01 -25.79
N TYR A 132 2.64 4.33 -25.89
CA TYR A 132 3.00 5.20 -24.76
C TYR A 132 2.12 6.46 -24.66
N GLN A 133 0.99 6.48 -25.37
CA GLN A 133 0.01 7.56 -25.29
C GLN A 133 -1.04 7.20 -24.23
N GLY A 134 -0.84 7.70 -23.02
CA GLY A 134 -1.79 7.56 -21.91
C GLY A 134 -2.93 8.58 -21.97
N LYS A 135 -3.45 8.97 -20.80
CA LYS A 135 -4.52 9.98 -20.66
C LYS A 135 -4.09 11.39 -21.09
N GLU A 136 -2.79 11.69 -21.00
CA GLU A 136 -2.23 12.94 -21.49
C GLU A 136 -2.02 12.87 -23.01
N LYS A 137 -2.36 13.94 -23.73
CA LYS A 137 -2.33 13.97 -25.21
C LYS A 137 -0.90 13.95 -25.79
N GLU A 138 0.11 13.79 -24.94
CA GLU A 138 1.53 13.75 -25.29
C GLU A 138 2.14 12.40 -24.88
N PRO A 139 3.08 11.85 -25.69
CA PRO A 139 3.78 10.62 -25.32
C PRO A 139 4.61 10.86 -24.06
N THR A 140 4.25 10.15 -22.98
CA THR A 140 4.90 10.22 -21.68
C THR A 140 5.53 8.87 -21.36
N ILE A 141 6.75 8.88 -20.83
CA ILE A 141 7.33 7.69 -20.21
C ILE A 141 7.08 7.80 -18.72
N ILE A 142 6.56 6.71 -18.15
CA ILE A 142 6.48 6.53 -16.71
C ILE A 142 7.77 5.84 -16.29
N LEU A 143 8.60 6.56 -15.54
CA LEU A 143 9.75 5.97 -14.87
C LEU A 143 9.30 5.57 -13.46
N GLU A 144 9.13 4.27 -13.24
CA GLU A 144 8.95 3.68 -11.93
C GLU A 144 10.35 3.37 -11.38
N GLY A 145 10.78 4.15 -10.38
CA GLY A 145 12.05 3.94 -9.71
C GLY A 145 11.89 2.90 -8.61
N ASP A 146 11.91 1.62 -8.97
CA ASP A 146 12.11 0.55 -7.98
C ASP A 146 13.58 0.50 -7.58
N PHE A 147 13.83 0.48 -6.27
CA PHE A 147 15.17 0.36 -5.72
C PHE A 147 15.85 -0.93 -6.20
N GLY A 148 16.77 -0.79 -7.15
CA GLY A 148 17.58 -1.90 -7.64
C GLY A 148 18.60 -1.42 -8.67
N SER A 149 19.86 -1.37 -8.27
CA SER A 149 21.07 -1.10 -9.06
C SER A 149 21.20 0.31 -9.68
N TYR A 150 22.01 1.15 -9.04
CA TYR A 150 22.78 2.15 -9.78
C TYR A 150 24.10 1.48 -10.19
N GLU A 151 24.26 1.11 -11.46
CA GLU A 151 25.60 0.91 -12.00
C GLU A 151 26.28 2.27 -11.99
N ARG A 152 27.33 2.40 -11.18
CA ARG A 152 28.22 3.55 -11.15
C ARG A 152 28.76 3.77 -12.57
N VAL A 153 28.30 4.80 -13.27
CA VAL A 153 28.97 5.25 -14.51
C VAL A 153 30.23 6.00 -14.10
N GLU A 154 31.29 5.24 -13.81
CA GLU A 154 32.66 5.77 -13.86
C GLU A 154 32.99 6.07 -15.32
N GLY A 155 33.07 7.35 -15.68
CA GLY A 155 33.61 7.77 -16.97
C GLY A 155 32.96 9.02 -17.56
N ALA A 156 33.15 10.18 -16.93
CA ALA A 156 33.04 11.45 -17.63
C ALA A 156 34.44 12.07 -17.77
N PRO A 157 34.94 12.34 -18.99
CA PRO A 157 36.20 13.04 -19.16
C PRO A 157 36.04 14.51 -18.75
N VAL A 158 37.02 14.98 -17.97
CA VAL A 158 37.15 16.37 -17.50
C VAL A 158 37.37 17.29 -18.72
N PRO A 159 36.68 18.43 -18.84
CA PRO A 159 36.92 19.36 -19.95
C PRO A 159 38.31 19.99 -19.80
N ALA A 160 39.14 19.85 -20.83
CA ALA A 160 40.41 20.57 -20.94
C ALA A 160 40.13 22.05 -21.23
N GLY A 161 40.85 22.93 -20.52
CA GLY A 161 40.92 24.36 -20.82
C GLY A 161 41.73 24.68 -22.08
#